data_AF-F3LHJ0-F1
#
_entry.id   AF-F3LHJ0-F1
#
_cell.length_a   1.000
_cell.length_b   1.000
_cell.length_c   1.000
_cell.angle_alpha   90.00
_cell.angle_beta   90.00
_cell.angle_gamma   90.00
#
_symmetry.space_group_name_H-M   'P 1'
#
loop_
_entity.id
_entity.type
_entity.pdbx_description
1 polymer ?
#
loop_
_entity_poly.entity_id
_entity_poly.type
_entity_poly.pdbx_seq_one_letter_code
_entity_poly.pdbx_strand_id
1 'polypeptide(L)'
;MDNSQYKLLVIDDELGVRQSLTAYLEDSGFTVYDAPDASTGLALFNELLPDLVITDLSMPDTNGLTLLQQIHDVLPSTPVIVISGAGVMGDVVQALRLGAADYLIKPIVDMEVLVMAVYKSLERCQLLVDNERYRLESEKANIELKRHIAALEQDQRAGNFVQQSMSPVSPFTADQYICEHSIIPSLYLSGDCIDYAYITQRYYAFYLADVSGHGSAPAFVTIWLRNVVAQLVRLKKMLVDFENQESALLSLLELINVQLIEMGINNHLTLTIGVIDTETNKLYYVVAGHLPLPVLLTNGKARFLEGSGKPIGLFEGAKWEVTQLDLPYGDFSLLLFSDGILELIEEKELIAKEELLLRVVEESQGHVDSIIDIVEVKNIEELPDDVAVLSIRKVV
;
A
#
# COMPACT_ATOMS: atom_id res chain seq x y z
N MET A 1 28.36 -14.23 29.59
CA MET A 1 28.64 -13.15 28.63
C MET A 1 30.15 -13.03 28.54
N ASP A 2 30.70 -12.84 27.35
CA ASP A 2 32.14 -12.63 27.21
C ASP A 2 32.43 -11.17 27.60
N ASN A 3 32.77 -10.94 28.87
CA ASN A 3 32.90 -9.59 29.41
C ASN A 3 34.26 -8.96 29.12
N SER A 4 35.18 -9.71 28.51
CA SER A 4 36.56 -9.25 28.26
C SER A 4 36.63 -8.09 27.28
N GLN A 5 35.52 -7.84 26.56
CA GLN A 5 35.38 -6.70 25.65
C GLN A 5 35.20 -5.35 26.36
N TYR A 6 34.76 -5.33 27.63
CA TYR A 6 34.54 -4.09 28.38
C TYR A 6 35.76 -3.72 29.21
N LYS A 7 36.15 -2.45 29.12
CA LYS A 7 37.25 -1.84 29.89
C LYS A 7 36.69 -1.04 31.05
N LEU A 8 37.08 -1.40 32.26
CA LEU A 8 36.72 -0.68 33.48
C LEU A 8 37.93 0.09 33.99
N LEU A 9 37.70 1.28 34.53
CA LEU A 9 38.74 2.07 35.23
C LEU A 9 38.36 2.23 36.70
N VAL A 10 39.18 1.72 37.60
CA VAL A 10 39.00 1.81 39.06
C VAL A 10 39.96 2.85 39.65
N ILE A 11 39.44 3.84 40.35
CA ILE A 11 40.21 4.96 40.90
C ILE A 11 39.98 4.99 42.41
N ASP A 12 41.01 4.65 43.18
CA ASP A 12 40.92 4.55 44.65
C ASP A 12 42.33 4.70 45.26
N ASP A 13 42.49 5.55 46.29
CA ASP A 13 43.78 5.80 46.93
C ASP A 13 44.21 4.66 47.88
N GLU A 14 43.25 3.88 48.38
CA GLU A 14 43.50 2.75 49.27
C GLU A 14 43.92 1.51 48.46
N LEU A 15 45.23 1.21 48.44
CA LEU A 15 45.80 0.08 47.69
C LEU A 15 45.07 -1.26 47.92
N GLY A 16 44.70 -1.56 49.17
CA GLY A 16 44.01 -2.80 49.52
C GLY A 16 42.60 -2.89 48.94
N VAL A 17 41.85 -1.78 48.97
CA VAL A 17 40.51 -1.70 48.38
C VAL A 17 40.63 -1.77 46.86
N ARG A 18 41.52 -0.99 46.26
CA ARG A 18 41.76 -0.97 44.81
C ARG A 18 42.10 -2.35 44.27
N GLN A 19 43.07 -3.05 44.87
CA GLN A 19 43.45 -4.40 44.46
C GLN A 19 42.32 -5.42 44.61
N SER A 20 41.51 -5.30 45.68
CA SER A 20 40.36 -6.18 45.89
C SER A 20 39.26 -5.96 44.85
N LEU A 21 38.97 -4.70 44.50
CA LEU A 21 37.99 -4.36 43.46
C LEU A 21 38.47 -4.84 42.09
N THR A 22 39.73 -4.56 41.74
CA THR A 22 40.34 -4.98 40.47
C THR A 22 40.30 -6.49 40.32
N ALA A 23 40.81 -7.25 41.29
CA ALA A 23 40.86 -8.71 41.23
C ALA A 23 39.46 -9.33 41.05
N TYR A 24 38.45 -8.83 41.78
CA TYR A 24 37.09 -9.36 41.68
C TYR A 24 36.42 -9.06 40.34
N LEU A 25 36.63 -7.86 39.79
CA LEU A 25 36.11 -7.47 38.48
C LEU A 25 36.82 -8.23 37.34
N GLU A 26 38.13 -8.45 37.45
CA GLU A 26 38.88 -9.30 36.51
C GLU A 26 38.41 -10.76 36.55
N ASP A 27 38.19 -11.33 37.74
CA ASP A 27 37.62 -12.68 37.92
C ASP A 27 36.19 -12.78 37.34
N SER A 28 35.46 -11.65 37.30
CA SER A 28 34.15 -11.53 36.65
C SER A 28 34.24 -11.36 35.12
N GLY A 29 35.46 -11.34 34.57
CA GLY A 29 35.77 -11.35 33.16
C GLY A 29 35.94 -9.97 32.51
N PHE A 30 36.02 -8.88 33.27
CA PHE A 30 36.24 -7.54 32.74
C PHE A 30 37.75 -7.25 32.52
N THR A 31 38.07 -6.36 31.58
CA THR A 31 39.44 -5.80 31.49
C THR A 31 39.51 -4.59 32.42
N VAL A 32 40.31 -4.65 33.47
CA VAL A 32 40.34 -3.60 34.51
C VAL A 32 41.67 -2.85 34.49
N TYR A 33 41.58 -1.52 34.55
CA TYR A 33 42.71 -0.63 34.76
C TYR A 33 42.52 0.07 36.10
N ASP A 34 43.58 0.24 36.87
CA ASP A 34 43.51 0.89 38.17
C ASP A 34 44.39 2.15 38.24
N ALA A 35 43.94 3.14 39.03
CA ALA A 35 44.64 4.39 39.28
C ALA A 35 44.66 4.70 40.78
N PRO A 36 45.81 5.15 41.32
CA PRO A 36 45.94 5.46 42.74
C PRO A 36 45.42 6.83 43.16
N ASP A 37 45.10 7.70 42.21
CA ASP A 37 44.71 9.08 42.45
C ASP A 37 43.89 9.62 41.28
N ALA A 38 43.17 10.73 41.50
CA ALA A 38 42.27 11.32 40.50
C ALA A 38 43.04 11.79 39.26
N SER A 39 44.26 12.30 39.45
CA SER A 39 45.07 12.84 38.35
C SER A 39 45.52 11.75 37.36
N THR A 40 45.98 10.62 37.88
CA THR A 40 46.37 9.43 37.12
C THR A 40 45.13 8.80 36.49
N GLY A 41 44.02 8.73 37.23
CA GLY A 41 42.75 8.22 36.73
C GLY A 41 42.23 9.02 35.55
N LEU A 42 42.26 10.36 35.61
CA LEU A 42 41.85 11.21 34.49
C LEU A 42 42.78 11.07 33.27
N ALA A 43 44.10 10.89 33.48
CA ALA A 43 45.02 10.64 32.39
C ALA A 43 44.70 9.31 31.67
N LEU A 44 44.48 8.24 32.44
CA LEU A 44 44.10 6.92 31.91
C LEU A 44 42.72 6.94 31.25
N PHE A 45 41.76 7.70 31.78
CA PHE A 45 40.44 7.87 31.17
C PHE A 45 40.54 8.40 29.74
N ASN A 46 41.34 9.45 29.54
CA ASN A 46 41.52 10.09 28.23
C ASN A 46 42.30 9.20 27.24
N GLU A 47 43.20 8.35 27.72
CA GLU A 47 43.97 7.44 26.87
C GLU A 47 43.18 6.18 26.48
N LEU A 48 42.51 5.57 27.46
CA LEU A 48 41.92 4.24 27.30
C LEU A 48 40.47 4.27 26.82
N LEU A 49 39.76 5.38 27.06
CA LEU A 49 38.32 5.54 26.83
C LEU A 49 37.53 4.35 27.41
N PRO A 50 37.54 4.18 28.75
CA PRO A 50 36.90 3.03 29.39
C PRO A 50 35.38 3.06 29.21
N ASP A 51 34.77 1.87 29.21
CA ASP A 51 33.32 1.69 29.09
C ASP A 51 32.57 2.04 30.40
N LEU A 52 33.26 2.03 31.54
CA LEU A 52 32.74 2.45 32.84
C LEU A 52 33.87 2.85 33.79
N VAL A 53 33.63 3.87 34.61
CA VAL A 53 34.56 4.31 35.67
C VAL A 53 33.97 4.01 37.05
N ILE A 54 34.80 3.49 37.94
CA ILE A 54 34.50 3.31 39.36
C ILE A 54 35.46 4.22 40.11
N THR A 55 34.96 5.18 40.89
CA THR A 55 35.81 6.12 41.63
C THR A 55 35.44 6.17 43.10
N ASP A 56 36.46 6.25 43.97
CA ASP A 56 36.25 6.65 45.34
C ASP A 56 35.86 8.13 45.43
N LEU A 57 35.08 8.47 46.45
CA LEU A 57 34.64 9.83 46.72
C LEU A 57 35.69 10.66 47.48
N SER A 58 36.44 10.03 48.39
CA SER A 58 37.27 10.70 49.41
C SER A 58 38.75 10.45 49.19
N MET A 59 39.32 11.02 48.13
CA MET A 59 40.76 10.91 47.84
C MET A 59 41.56 12.13 48.35
N PRO A 60 42.86 11.96 48.69
CA PRO A 60 43.70 13.02 49.28
C PRO A 60 43.99 14.21 48.35
N ASP A 61 43.96 13.98 47.04
CA ASP A 61 44.37 14.88 45.98
C ASP A 61 43.20 15.69 45.40
N THR A 62 42.01 15.09 45.24
CA THR A 62 40.79 15.76 44.73
C THR A 62 39.53 15.03 45.18
N ASN A 63 38.41 15.74 45.38
CA ASN A 63 37.12 15.13 45.69
C ASN A 63 36.59 14.34 44.48
N GLY A 64 36.15 13.09 44.67
CA GLY A 64 35.61 12.24 43.60
C GLY A 64 34.40 12.84 42.85
N LEU A 65 33.66 13.79 43.46
CA LEU A 65 32.61 14.55 42.76
C LEU A 65 33.17 15.46 41.67
N THR A 66 34.36 16.04 41.89
CA THR A 66 35.03 16.88 40.89
C THR A 66 35.50 16.02 39.72
N LEU A 67 36.02 14.82 40.02
CA LEU A 67 36.44 13.87 38.99
C LEU A 67 35.24 13.36 38.16
N LEU A 68 34.12 13.03 38.82
CA LEU A 68 32.86 12.69 38.16
C LEU A 68 32.44 13.78 37.17
N GLN A 69 32.47 15.04 37.60
CA GLN A 69 32.13 16.17 36.74
C GLN A 69 33.10 16.30 35.55
N GLN A 70 34.40 16.16 35.78
CA GLN A 70 35.41 16.20 34.71
C GLN A 70 35.22 15.09 33.68
N ILE A 71 34.90 13.87 34.11
CA ILE A 71 34.60 12.75 33.21
C ILE A 71 33.33 13.04 32.41
N HIS A 72 32.28 13.53 33.07
CA HIS A 72 31.02 13.87 32.42
C HIS A 72 31.18 15.00 31.38
N ASP A 73 32.01 16.00 31.66
CA ASP A 73 32.27 17.11 30.72
C ASP A 73 33.04 16.67 29.46
N VAL A 74 33.87 15.63 29.56
CA VAL A 74 34.63 15.09 28.42
C VAL A 74 33.79 14.09 27.61
N LEU A 75 33.15 13.13 28.29
CA LEU A 75 32.42 12.03 27.66
C LEU A 75 31.17 11.69 28.51
N PRO A 76 30.07 12.44 28.33
CA PRO A 76 28.85 12.30 29.14
C PRO A 76 28.21 10.91 29.11
N SER A 77 28.51 10.12 28.08
CA SER A 77 27.97 8.77 27.87
C SER A 77 28.65 7.69 28.73
N THR A 78 29.80 7.99 29.35
CA THR A 78 30.51 7.01 30.19
C THR A 78 29.84 6.94 31.56
N PRO A 79 29.30 5.79 31.97
CA PRO A 79 28.73 5.62 33.30
C PRO A 79 29.85 5.67 34.36
N VAL A 80 29.58 6.40 35.44
CA VAL A 80 30.50 6.48 36.59
C VAL A 80 29.80 5.97 37.84
N ILE A 81 30.34 4.94 38.48
CA ILE A 81 29.88 4.44 39.77
C ILE A 81 30.76 5.07 40.85
N VAL A 82 30.13 5.72 41.83
CA VAL A 82 30.84 6.33 42.96
C VAL A 82 30.83 5.37 44.14
N ILE A 83 31.97 5.16 44.78
CA ILE A 83 32.11 4.37 46.00
C ILE A 83 32.57 5.30 47.12
N SER A 84 32.02 5.16 48.34
CA SER A 84 32.43 5.99 49.48
C SER A 84 32.33 5.28 50.82
N GLY A 85 33.30 5.50 51.72
CA GLY A 85 33.22 5.03 53.11
C GLY A 85 32.37 5.92 54.03
N ALA A 86 32.16 7.19 53.66
CA ALA A 86 31.30 8.11 54.39
C ALA A 86 29.91 8.06 53.75
N GLY A 87 29.00 7.26 54.30
CA GLY A 87 27.60 7.13 53.84
C GLY A 87 26.74 8.39 54.10
N VAL A 88 27.27 9.58 53.86
CA VAL A 88 26.60 10.86 54.10
C VAL A 88 25.60 11.12 52.97
N MET A 89 24.32 11.25 53.33
CA MET A 89 23.22 11.43 52.36
C MET A 89 23.40 12.63 51.41
N GLY A 90 24.08 13.70 51.86
CA GLY A 90 24.36 14.87 51.03
C GLY A 90 25.22 14.53 49.79
N ASP A 91 26.25 13.70 49.99
CA ASP A 91 27.19 13.33 48.95
C ASP A 91 26.56 12.37 47.93
N VAL A 92 25.72 11.44 48.40
CA VAL A 92 24.92 10.54 47.55
C VAL A 92 24.04 11.36 46.59
N VAL A 93 23.31 12.33 47.13
CA VAL A 93 22.41 13.18 46.33
C VAL A 93 23.21 14.02 45.33
N GLN A 94 24.38 14.51 45.75
CA GLN A 94 25.23 15.32 44.88
C GLN A 94 25.84 14.49 43.74
N ALA A 95 26.35 13.28 44.02
CA ALA A 95 26.88 12.37 43.01
C ALA A 95 25.82 12.01 41.95
N LEU A 96 24.61 11.63 42.37
CA LEU A 96 23.52 11.31 41.44
C LEU A 96 23.07 12.52 40.61
N ARG A 97 23.07 13.74 41.20
CA ARG A 97 22.77 14.98 40.46
C ARG A 97 23.82 15.34 39.41
N LEU A 98 25.07 14.98 39.66
CA LEU A 98 26.18 15.17 38.73
C LEU A 98 26.25 14.07 37.65
N GLY A 99 25.31 13.12 37.65
CA GLY A 99 25.21 12.09 36.62
C GLY A 99 25.89 10.77 36.95
N ALA A 100 26.25 10.51 38.22
CA ALA A 100 26.70 9.19 38.63
C ALA A 100 25.65 8.12 38.27
N ALA A 101 26.10 7.01 37.70
CA ALA A 101 25.26 5.90 37.28
C ALA A 101 24.73 5.10 38.47
N ASP A 102 25.55 4.97 39.53
CA ASP A 102 25.18 4.38 40.81
C ASP A 102 26.09 4.90 41.94
N TYR A 103 25.71 4.63 43.20
CA TYR A 103 26.49 4.98 44.39
C TYR A 103 26.52 3.80 45.38
N LEU A 104 27.72 3.37 45.77
CA LEU A 104 27.94 2.26 46.70
C LEU A 104 28.67 2.72 47.97
N ILE A 105 28.38 2.09 49.10
CA ILE A 105 28.96 2.43 50.41
C ILE A 105 30.00 1.36 50.81
N LYS A 106 31.21 1.77 51.23
CA LYS A 106 32.23 0.89 51.80
C LYS A 106 31.90 0.54 53.28
N PRO A 107 32.28 -0.65 53.78
CA PRO A 107 32.85 -1.76 53.02
C PRO A 107 31.78 -2.46 52.17
N ILE A 108 32.13 -2.80 50.92
CA ILE A 108 31.28 -3.64 50.07
C ILE A 108 31.40 -5.07 50.59
N VAL A 109 30.45 -5.49 51.42
CA VAL A 109 30.44 -6.82 52.04
C VAL A 109 30.15 -7.91 51.02
N ASP A 110 29.30 -7.60 50.04
CA ASP A 110 28.91 -8.48 48.96
C ASP A 110 29.36 -7.87 47.62
N MET A 111 30.44 -8.39 47.06
CA MET A 111 31.01 -7.90 45.80
C MET A 111 30.14 -8.23 44.58
N GLU A 112 29.13 -9.11 44.70
CA GLU A 112 28.15 -9.32 43.63
C GLU A 112 27.31 -8.05 43.39
N VAL A 113 27.08 -7.23 44.43
CA VAL A 113 26.36 -5.95 44.30
C VAL A 113 27.11 -4.98 43.39
N LEU A 114 28.44 -4.94 43.50
CA LEU A 114 29.29 -4.12 42.62
C LEU A 114 29.17 -4.58 41.17
N VAL A 115 29.28 -5.89 40.93
CA VAL A 115 29.19 -6.47 39.59
C VAL A 115 27.80 -6.22 38.99
N MET A 116 26.73 -6.34 39.76
CA MET A 116 25.37 -6.03 39.31
C MET A 116 25.21 -4.55 38.92
N ALA A 117 25.78 -3.63 39.72
CA ALA A 117 25.78 -2.21 39.40
C ALA A 117 26.53 -1.93 38.09
N VAL A 118 27.72 -2.52 37.91
CA VAL A 118 28.51 -2.43 36.67
C VAL A 118 27.72 -2.92 35.46
N TYR A 119 27.14 -4.12 35.52
CA TYR A 119 26.34 -4.65 34.41
C TYR A 119 25.15 -3.76 34.07
N LYS A 120 24.39 -3.33 35.08
CA LYS A 120 23.22 -2.48 34.89
C LYS A 120 23.59 -1.14 34.25
N SER A 121 24.72 -0.55 34.66
CA SER A 121 25.23 0.69 34.08
C SER A 121 25.66 0.50 32.62
N LEU A 122 26.41 -0.56 32.32
CA LEU A 122 26.84 -0.88 30.95
C LEU A 122 25.66 -1.20 30.02
N GLU A 123 24.73 -2.05 30.46
CA GLU A 123 23.52 -2.42 29.71
C GLU A 123 22.69 -1.19 29.37
N ARG A 124 22.49 -0.28 30.33
CA ARG A 124 21.75 0.97 30.10
C ARG A 124 22.43 1.84 29.05
N CYS A 125 23.75 1.99 29.09
CA CYS A 125 24.47 2.77 28.07
C CYS A 125 24.37 2.11 26.69
N GLN A 126 24.50 0.79 26.61
CA GLN A 126 24.36 0.05 25.36
C GLN A 126 22.95 0.19 24.76
N LEU A 127 21.91 0.08 25.59
CA LEU A 127 20.52 0.27 25.15
C LEU A 127 20.27 1.67 24.58
N LEU A 128 20.88 2.71 25.16
CA LEU A 128 20.77 4.08 24.64
C LEU A 128 21.43 4.21 23.26
N VAL A 129 22.64 3.66 23.11
CA VAL A 129 23.36 3.66 21.82
C VAL A 129 22.59 2.89 20.74
N ASP A 130 22.08 1.70 21.09
CA ASP A 130 21.29 0.89 20.16
C ASP A 130 19.98 1.59 19.79
N ASN A 131 19.31 2.26 20.73
CA ASN A 131 18.09 3.02 20.45
C ASN A 131 18.33 4.16 19.46
N GLU A 132 19.41 4.93 19.64
CA GLU A 132 19.78 5.98 18.69
C GLU A 132 20.11 5.41 17.31
N ARG A 133 20.84 4.29 17.25
CA ARG A 133 21.14 3.60 15.99
C ARG A 133 19.85 3.18 15.27
N TYR A 134 18.94 2.49 15.97
CA TYR A 134 17.67 2.04 15.40
C TYR A 134 16.80 3.22 14.95
N ARG A 135 16.79 4.33 15.70
CA ARG A 135 16.06 5.54 15.30
C ARG A 135 16.58 6.08 13.97
N LEU A 136 17.90 6.18 13.82
CA LEU A 136 18.53 6.66 12.58
C LEU A 136 18.31 5.72 11.40
N GLU A 137 18.37 4.40 11.63
CA GLU A 137 18.10 3.39 10.59
C GLU A 137 16.63 3.44 10.14
N SER A 138 15.69 3.53 11.08
CA SER A 138 14.26 3.61 10.80
C SER A 138 13.89 4.91 10.07
N GLU A 139 14.52 6.03 10.43
CA GLU A 139 14.34 7.30 9.72
C GLU A 139 14.82 7.20 8.27
N LYS A 140 16.01 6.63 8.03
CA LYS A 140 16.53 6.39 6.68
C LYS A 140 15.60 5.49 5.87
N ALA A 141 15.18 4.37 6.44
CA ALA A 141 14.26 3.43 5.78
C ALA A 141 12.92 4.10 5.43
N ASN A 142 12.38 4.94 6.32
CA ASN A 142 11.15 5.69 6.06
C ASN A 142 11.30 6.69 4.92
N ILE A 143 12.43 7.41 4.85
CA ILE A 143 12.70 8.34 3.76
C ILE A 143 12.80 7.60 2.43
N GLU A 144 13.49 6.46 2.40
CA GLU A 144 13.63 5.63 1.21
C GLU A 144 12.29 5.04 0.76
N LEU A 145 11.50 4.49 1.69
CA LEU A 145 10.17 3.98 1.40
C LEU A 145 9.26 5.05 0.80
N LYS A 146 9.23 6.26 1.38
CA LYS A 146 8.44 7.37 0.85
C LYS A 146 8.85 7.76 -0.57
N ARG A 147 10.15 7.69 -0.90
CA ARG A 147 10.62 7.93 -2.27
C ARG A 147 10.15 6.84 -3.22
N HIS A 148 10.18 5.58 -2.82
CA HIS A 148 9.67 4.48 -3.63
C HIS A 148 8.16 4.58 -3.87
N ILE A 149 7.38 4.93 -2.85
CA ILE A 149 5.93 5.17 -2.98
C ILE A 149 5.69 6.31 -3.96
N ALA A 150 6.36 7.46 -3.81
CA ALA A 150 6.20 8.59 -4.72
C ALA A 150 6.54 8.25 -6.19
N ALA A 151 7.55 7.41 -6.42
CA ALA A 151 7.89 6.94 -7.76
C ALA A 151 6.79 6.02 -8.34
N LEU A 152 6.27 5.08 -7.54
CA LEU A 152 5.17 4.21 -7.95
C LEU A 152 3.88 4.98 -8.24
N GLU A 153 3.54 5.97 -7.42
CA GLU A 153 2.40 6.86 -7.67
C GLU A 153 2.55 7.63 -8.98
N GLN A 154 3.77 8.11 -9.28
CA GLN A 154 4.04 8.81 -10.53
C GLN A 154 3.84 7.88 -11.75
N ASP A 155 4.34 6.65 -11.68
CA ASP A 155 4.19 5.66 -12.75
C ASP A 155 2.71 5.30 -12.95
N GLN A 156 1.95 5.12 -11.87
CA GLN A 156 0.52 4.82 -11.97
C GLN A 156 -0.28 6.00 -12.52
N ARG A 157 0.04 7.25 -12.13
CA ARG A 157 -0.57 8.45 -12.74
C ARG A 157 -0.29 8.54 -14.24
N ALA A 158 0.91 8.20 -14.67
CA ALA A 158 1.26 8.17 -16.10
C ALA A 158 0.43 7.12 -16.85
N GLY A 159 0.22 5.94 -16.26
CA GLY A 159 -0.66 4.92 -16.85
C GLY A 159 -2.12 5.39 -16.94
N ASN A 160 -2.64 6.08 -15.93
CA ASN A 160 -4.01 6.62 -15.94
C ASN A 160 -4.17 7.64 -17.08
N PHE A 161 -3.20 8.54 -17.23
CA PHE A 161 -3.17 9.48 -18.34
C PHE A 161 -3.23 8.77 -19.70
N VAL A 162 -2.55 7.63 -19.86
CA VAL A 162 -2.64 6.80 -21.08
C VAL A 162 -4.05 6.22 -21.26
N GLN A 163 -4.65 5.64 -20.22
CA GLN A 163 -6.02 5.10 -20.29
C GLN A 163 -7.02 6.18 -20.68
N GLN A 164 -6.99 7.34 -20.01
CA GLN A 164 -7.86 8.48 -20.32
C GLN A 164 -7.66 9.03 -21.73
N SER A 165 -6.42 9.09 -22.21
CA SER A 165 -6.11 9.54 -23.58
C SER A 165 -6.63 8.56 -24.64
N MET A 166 -6.84 7.30 -24.28
CA MET A 166 -7.38 6.26 -25.15
C MET A 166 -8.90 6.10 -25.02
N SER A 167 -9.52 6.61 -23.96
CA SER A 167 -10.97 6.56 -23.77
C SER A 167 -11.74 7.30 -24.86
N PRO A 168 -12.94 6.82 -25.24
CA PRO A 168 -13.76 7.54 -26.22
C PRO A 168 -14.22 8.88 -25.63
N VAL A 169 -14.65 9.79 -26.49
CA VAL A 169 -15.22 11.07 -26.02
C VAL A 169 -16.59 10.82 -25.38
N SER A 170 -16.86 11.43 -24.23
CA SER A 170 -18.15 11.38 -23.53
C SER A 170 -18.66 12.80 -23.26
N PRO A 171 -19.93 13.14 -23.59
CA PRO A 171 -20.86 12.33 -24.37
C PRO A 171 -20.45 12.27 -25.85
N PHE A 172 -20.72 11.13 -26.49
CA PHE A 172 -20.60 10.95 -27.95
C PHE A 172 -21.99 10.86 -28.58
N THR A 173 -22.26 11.71 -29.56
CA THR A 173 -23.52 11.69 -30.30
C THR A 173 -23.26 11.30 -31.75
N ALA A 174 -24.02 10.33 -32.26
CA ALA A 174 -24.16 10.17 -33.70
C ALA A 174 -25.58 9.73 -34.07
N ASP A 175 -26.10 10.33 -35.14
CA ASP A 175 -27.51 10.21 -35.53
C ASP A 175 -28.47 10.44 -34.34
N GLN A 176 -29.30 9.45 -33.99
CA GLN A 176 -30.27 9.50 -32.88
C GLN A 176 -29.72 8.95 -31.54
N TYR A 177 -28.45 8.56 -31.50
CA TYR A 177 -27.85 7.89 -30.35
C TYR A 177 -26.89 8.80 -29.58
N ILE A 178 -27.05 8.82 -28.27
CA ILE A 178 -26.19 9.53 -27.32
C ILE A 178 -25.55 8.47 -26.40
N CYS A 179 -24.23 8.35 -26.46
CA CYS A 179 -23.45 7.49 -25.59
C CYS A 179 -22.76 8.32 -24.51
N GLU A 180 -23.00 7.97 -23.26
CA GLU A 180 -22.36 8.55 -22.08
C GLU A 180 -21.65 7.43 -21.33
N HIS A 181 -20.45 7.70 -20.84
CA HIS A 181 -19.78 6.82 -19.92
C HIS A 181 -19.05 7.57 -18.82
N SER A 182 -18.78 6.85 -17.74
CA SER A 182 -17.91 7.25 -16.64
C SER A 182 -17.14 6.04 -16.14
N ILE A 183 -15.86 6.23 -15.83
CA ILE A 183 -15.00 5.22 -15.18
C ILE A 183 -14.37 5.90 -13.97
N ILE A 184 -14.59 5.33 -12.80
CA ILE A 184 -14.06 5.81 -11.53
C ILE A 184 -13.18 4.68 -10.98
N PRO A 185 -11.84 4.78 -11.09
CA PRO A 185 -10.95 3.77 -10.56
C PRO A 185 -10.95 3.79 -9.02
N SER A 186 -10.81 2.61 -8.42
CA SER A 186 -10.58 2.40 -6.98
C SER A 186 -9.24 2.95 -6.50
N LEU A 187 -8.24 2.92 -7.38
CA LEU A 187 -6.89 3.43 -7.18
C LEU A 187 -6.54 4.43 -8.30
N TYR A 188 -5.33 4.34 -8.85
CA TYR A 188 -4.87 5.20 -9.95
C TYR A 188 -5.24 4.66 -11.32
N LEU A 189 -5.26 3.34 -11.51
CA LEU A 189 -5.50 2.65 -12.78
C LEU A 189 -6.73 1.78 -12.66
N SER A 190 -7.48 1.67 -13.76
CA SER A 190 -8.66 0.80 -13.78
C SER A 190 -8.43 -0.51 -14.53
N GLY A 191 -8.95 -1.60 -13.98
CA GLY A 191 -9.21 -2.87 -14.66
C GLY A 191 -10.43 -2.81 -15.59
N ASP A 192 -11.30 -1.82 -15.41
CA ASP A 192 -12.44 -1.58 -16.29
C ASP A 192 -12.04 -0.82 -17.55
N CYS A 193 -12.63 -1.20 -18.69
CA CYS A 193 -12.57 -0.38 -19.89
C CYS A 193 -13.84 -0.39 -20.71
N ILE A 194 -14.18 0.79 -21.23
CA ILE A 194 -15.36 1.05 -22.05
C ILE A 194 -14.90 1.57 -23.40
N ASP A 195 -15.39 0.98 -24.49
CA ASP A 195 -15.24 1.57 -25.81
C ASP A 195 -16.54 1.48 -26.60
N TYR A 196 -16.71 2.42 -27.52
CA TYR A 196 -17.84 2.43 -28.44
C TYR A 196 -17.50 3.21 -29.71
N ALA A 197 -18.07 2.78 -30.83
CA ALA A 197 -17.84 3.40 -32.12
C ALA A 197 -19.07 3.30 -33.03
N TYR A 198 -19.30 4.36 -33.81
CA TYR A 198 -20.28 4.33 -34.89
C TYR A 198 -19.60 3.95 -36.21
N ILE A 199 -19.82 2.71 -36.64
CA ILE A 199 -19.15 2.07 -37.76
C ILE A 199 -20.07 2.12 -38.99
N THR A 200 -19.49 2.52 -40.13
CA THR A 200 -20.19 2.56 -41.44
C THR A 200 -21.48 3.36 -41.49
N GLN A 201 -21.73 4.25 -40.54
CA GLN A 201 -23.00 4.99 -40.44
C GLN A 201 -24.23 4.07 -40.34
N ARG A 202 -24.05 2.86 -39.79
CA ARG A 202 -25.12 1.87 -39.61
C ARG A 202 -24.99 1.07 -38.33
N TYR A 203 -23.78 0.71 -37.93
CA TYR A 203 -23.56 -0.18 -36.80
C TYR A 203 -22.99 0.58 -35.61
N TYR A 204 -23.67 0.50 -34.48
CA TYR A 204 -23.20 1.00 -33.20
C TYR A 204 -22.59 -0.13 -32.40
N ALA A 205 -21.26 -0.21 -32.38
CA ALA A 205 -20.55 -1.21 -31.58
C ALA A 205 -20.17 -0.61 -30.23
N PHE A 206 -20.29 -1.40 -29.17
CA PHE A 206 -19.90 -1.01 -27.82
C PHE A 206 -19.44 -2.22 -27.03
N TYR A 207 -18.61 -2.00 -26.02
CA TYR A 207 -18.33 -2.99 -25.00
C TYR A 207 -18.00 -2.35 -23.66
N LEU A 208 -18.24 -3.11 -22.60
CA LEU A 208 -17.72 -2.89 -21.26
C LEU A 208 -16.97 -4.15 -20.87
N ALA A 209 -15.69 -4.02 -20.56
CA ALA A 209 -14.85 -5.10 -20.06
C ALA A 209 -14.39 -4.77 -18.66
N ASP A 210 -14.34 -5.77 -17.81
CA ASP A 210 -13.75 -5.72 -16.48
C ASP A 210 -12.69 -6.84 -16.43
N VAL A 211 -11.49 -6.50 -15.97
CA VAL A 211 -10.37 -7.44 -15.88
C VAL A 211 -10.15 -7.80 -14.42
N SER A 212 -10.14 -9.10 -14.13
CA SER A 212 -10.02 -9.63 -12.79
C SER A 212 -8.83 -9.06 -12.00
N GLY A 213 -9.13 -8.55 -10.81
CA GLY A 213 -8.17 -7.96 -9.88
C GLY A 213 -7.97 -6.46 -10.11
N HIS A 214 -7.20 -5.81 -9.24
CA HIS A 214 -6.99 -4.36 -9.29
C HIS A 214 -5.50 -3.99 -9.49
N GLY A 215 -5.24 -2.81 -10.04
CA GLY A 215 -3.89 -2.23 -10.18
C GLY A 215 -3.29 -2.31 -11.59
N SER A 216 -1.96 -2.45 -11.67
CA SER A 216 -1.23 -2.24 -12.94
C SER A 216 -1.38 -3.36 -13.97
N ALA A 217 -1.41 -4.63 -13.55
CA ALA A 217 -1.55 -5.74 -14.49
C ALA A 217 -2.90 -5.75 -15.24
N PRO A 218 -4.06 -5.61 -14.56
CA PRO A 218 -5.36 -5.42 -15.23
C PRO A 218 -5.36 -4.24 -16.20
N ALA A 219 -4.77 -3.11 -15.80
CA ALA A 219 -4.68 -1.92 -16.64
C ALA A 219 -3.93 -2.17 -17.96
N PHE A 220 -2.85 -2.94 -17.97
CA PHE A 220 -2.18 -3.32 -19.22
C PHE A 220 -3.05 -4.18 -20.13
N VAL A 221 -3.86 -5.08 -19.56
CA VAL A 221 -4.84 -5.88 -20.31
C VAL A 221 -5.90 -4.99 -20.95
N THR A 222 -6.40 -3.96 -20.24
CA THR A 222 -7.36 -3.00 -20.83
C THR A 222 -6.78 -2.25 -22.03
N ILE A 223 -5.53 -1.79 -21.93
CA ILE A 223 -4.81 -1.08 -23.01
C ILE A 223 -4.62 -2.02 -24.21
N TRP A 224 -4.21 -3.26 -23.95
CA TRP A 224 -4.07 -4.27 -24.99
C TRP A 224 -5.41 -4.56 -25.68
N LEU A 225 -6.47 -4.81 -24.93
CA LEU A 225 -7.81 -5.11 -25.45
C LEU A 225 -8.28 -4.00 -26.38
N ARG A 226 -8.18 -2.74 -25.93
CA ARG A 226 -8.56 -1.59 -26.74
C ARG A 226 -7.75 -1.49 -28.02
N ASN A 227 -6.44 -1.74 -27.98
CA ASN A 227 -5.60 -1.74 -29.18
C ASN A 227 -6.00 -2.86 -30.17
N VAL A 228 -6.30 -4.07 -29.69
CA VAL A 228 -6.79 -5.17 -30.54
C VAL A 228 -8.11 -4.78 -31.21
N VAL A 229 -9.09 -4.28 -30.45
CA VAL A 229 -10.38 -3.85 -30.99
C VAL A 229 -10.20 -2.71 -32.01
N ALA A 230 -9.42 -1.68 -31.67
CA ALA A 230 -9.13 -0.56 -32.56
C ALA A 230 -8.46 -1.00 -33.88
N GLN A 231 -7.53 -1.95 -33.83
CA GLN A 231 -6.89 -2.51 -35.03
C GLN A 231 -7.88 -3.25 -35.91
N LEU A 232 -8.78 -4.05 -35.33
CA LEU A 232 -9.78 -4.82 -36.07
C LEU A 232 -10.80 -3.91 -36.77
N VAL A 233 -11.23 -2.84 -36.09
CA VAL A 233 -12.08 -1.81 -36.67
C VAL A 233 -11.35 -1.08 -37.80
N ARG A 234 -10.10 -0.65 -37.60
CA ARG A 234 -9.30 0.10 -38.59
C ARG A 234 -9.00 -0.70 -39.85
N LEU A 235 -8.66 -1.99 -39.71
CA LEU A 235 -8.33 -2.86 -40.85
C LEU A 235 -9.54 -3.20 -41.72
N LYS A 236 -10.75 -2.74 -41.36
CA LYS A 236 -12.00 -3.09 -42.03
C LYS A 236 -12.20 -4.61 -42.12
N LYS A 237 -11.51 -5.42 -41.32
CA LYS A 237 -11.71 -6.87 -41.26
C LYS A 237 -13.04 -7.21 -40.60
N MET A 238 -13.45 -6.40 -39.62
CA MET A 238 -14.83 -6.43 -39.11
C MET A 238 -15.87 -6.07 -40.18
N LEU A 239 -15.49 -5.29 -41.20
CA LEU A 239 -16.41 -4.78 -42.22
C LEU A 239 -16.77 -5.77 -43.32
N VAL A 240 -15.98 -6.82 -43.51
CA VAL A 240 -16.27 -7.88 -44.50
C VAL A 240 -17.26 -8.91 -43.95
N ASP A 241 -17.35 -9.07 -42.62
CA ASP A 241 -18.23 -10.04 -41.94
C ASP A 241 -19.53 -9.44 -41.37
N PHE A 242 -19.81 -8.13 -41.51
CA PHE A 242 -21.11 -7.57 -41.08
C PHE A 242 -22.32 -8.05 -41.90
N GLU A 243 -22.14 -8.89 -42.94
CA GLU A 243 -23.26 -9.65 -43.50
C GLU A 243 -23.83 -10.66 -42.46
N ASN A 244 -23.04 -11.09 -41.47
CA ASN A 244 -23.48 -11.88 -40.33
C ASN A 244 -22.87 -11.39 -39.01
N GLN A 245 -23.61 -10.50 -38.33
CA GLN A 245 -23.20 -9.85 -37.07
C GLN A 245 -22.86 -10.85 -35.95
N GLU A 246 -23.52 -12.01 -35.92
CA GLU A 246 -23.26 -13.04 -34.91
C GLU A 246 -21.84 -13.63 -35.06
N SER A 247 -21.45 -13.98 -36.29
CA SER A 247 -20.14 -14.57 -36.58
C SER A 247 -19.00 -13.61 -36.26
N ALA A 248 -19.20 -12.30 -36.52
CA ALA A 248 -18.20 -11.28 -36.24
C ALA A 248 -17.93 -11.15 -34.73
N LEU A 249 -18.98 -11.14 -33.89
CA LEU A 249 -18.84 -11.09 -32.43
C LEU A 249 -18.15 -12.34 -31.89
N LEU A 250 -18.56 -13.53 -32.32
CA LEU A 250 -17.95 -14.78 -31.84
C LEU A 250 -16.49 -14.91 -32.23
N SER A 251 -16.13 -14.51 -33.46
CA SER A 251 -14.75 -14.56 -33.94
C SER A 251 -13.84 -13.58 -33.16
N LEU A 252 -14.37 -12.42 -32.79
CA LEU A 252 -13.66 -11.45 -31.95
C LEU A 252 -13.40 -12.01 -30.55
N LEU A 253 -14.41 -12.62 -29.92
CA LEU A 253 -14.29 -13.21 -28.59
C LEU A 253 -13.29 -14.37 -28.57
N GLU A 254 -13.33 -15.24 -29.58
CA GLU A 254 -12.39 -16.36 -29.71
C GLU A 254 -10.95 -15.85 -29.88
N LEU A 255 -10.75 -14.81 -30.71
CA LEU A 255 -9.44 -14.18 -30.89
C LEU A 255 -8.90 -13.60 -29.58
N ILE A 256 -9.72 -12.85 -28.83
CA ILE A 256 -9.33 -12.26 -27.54
C ILE A 256 -9.00 -13.38 -26.55
N ASN A 257 -9.82 -14.44 -26.48
CA ASN A 257 -9.61 -15.56 -25.57
C ASN A 257 -8.28 -16.28 -25.81
N VAL A 258 -7.99 -16.63 -27.07
CA VAL A 258 -6.74 -17.31 -27.44
C VAL A 258 -5.54 -16.43 -27.13
N GLN A 259 -5.57 -15.15 -27.53
CA GLN A 259 -4.45 -14.25 -27.27
C GLN A 259 -4.22 -14.01 -25.78
N LEU A 260 -5.28 -13.84 -24.99
CA LEU A 260 -5.15 -13.62 -23.55
C LEU A 260 -4.56 -14.86 -22.84
N ILE A 261 -4.97 -16.07 -23.22
CA ILE A 261 -4.40 -17.33 -22.70
C ILE A 261 -2.92 -17.45 -23.09
N GLU A 262 -2.58 -17.15 -24.34
CA GLU A 262 -1.19 -17.22 -24.85
C GLU A 262 -0.26 -16.21 -24.18
N MET A 263 -0.77 -15.06 -23.74
CA MET A 263 0.02 -14.06 -23.00
C MET A 263 0.52 -14.58 -21.65
N GLY A 264 -0.13 -15.60 -21.08
CA GLY A 264 0.25 -16.17 -19.78
C GLY A 264 0.13 -15.18 -18.61
N ILE A 265 -0.59 -14.07 -18.81
CA ILE A 265 -0.98 -13.17 -17.74
C ILE A 265 -2.11 -13.89 -17.03
N ASN A 266 -1.92 -14.20 -15.74
CA ASN A 266 -2.86 -15.02 -14.95
C ASN A 266 -4.13 -14.23 -14.56
N ASN A 267 -4.66 -13.46 -15.51
CA ASN A 267 -5.85 -12.62 -15.41
C ASN A 267 -6.91 -13.18 -16.34
N HIS A 268 -8.16 -12.94 -16.00
CA HIS A 268 -9.29 -13.18 -16.87
C HIS A 268 -10.10 -11.89 -17.01
N LEU A 269 -10.95 -11.81 -18.01
CA LEU A 269 -11.80 -10.65 -18.20
C LEU A 269 -13.27 -11.07 -18.33
N THR A 270 -14.13 -10.33 -17.66
CA THR A 270 -15.54 -10.31 -17.93
C THR A 270 -15.80 -9.28 -19.02
N LEU A 271 -16.74 -9.56 -19.92
CA LEU A 271 -17.00 -8.68 -21.06
C LEU A 271 -18.47 -8.73 -21.41
N THR A 272 -19.08 -7.56 -21.57
CA THR A 272 -20.29 -7.41 -22.36
C THR A 272 -19.95 -6.65 -23.63
N ILE A 273 -20.24 -7.25 -24.79
CA ILE A 273 -20.04 -6.63 -26.10
C ILE A 273 -21.34 -6.69 -26.90
N GLY A 274 -21.62 -5.63 -27.66
CA GLY A 274 -22.80 -5.59 -28.51
C GLY A 274 -22.67 -4.71 -29.74
N VAL A 275 -23.54 -4.97 -30.70
CA VAL A 275 -23.71 -4.18 -31.92
C VAL A 275 -25.20 -3.89 -32.13
N ILE A 276 -25.53 -2.62 -32.28
CA ILE A 276 -26.86 -2.15 -32.67
C ILE A 276 -26.84 -1.87 -34.17
N ASP A 277 -27.74 -2.50 -34.92
CA ASP A 277 -28.02 -2.15 -36.32
C ASP A 277 -29.08 -1.05 -36.36
N THR A 278 -28.69 0.16 -36.79
CA THR A 278 -29.60 1.32 -36.81
C THR A 278 -30.67 1.22 -37.90
N GLU A 279 -30.45 0.43 -38.95
CA GLU A 279 -31.44 0.25 -40.04
C GLU A 279 -32.53 -0.75 -39.63
N THR A 280 -32.14 -1.87 -38.99
CA THR A 280 -33.09 -2.91 -38.57
C THR A 280 -33.61 -2.73 -37.14
N ASN A 281 -33.01 -1.82 -36.37
CA ASN A 281 -33.29 -1.55 -34.96
C ASN A 281 -33.15 -2.82 -34.09
N LYS A 282 -32.11 -3.60 -34.36
CA LYS A 282 -31.79 -4.85 -33.66
C LYS A 282 -30.49 -4.73 -32.88
N LEU A 283 -30.49 -5.28 -31.68
CA LEU A 283 -29.32 -5.44 -30.84
C LEU A 283 -28.83 -6.90 -30.89
N TYR A 284 -27.55 -7.07 -31.17
CA TYR A 284 -26.84 -8.34 -31.04
C TYR A 284 -25.78 -8.17 -29.97
N TYR A 285 -25.82 -8.98 -28.91
CA TYR A 285 -24.90 -8.85 -27.80
C TYR A 285 -24.50 -10.20 -27.22
N VAL A 286 -23.35 -10.20 -26.54
CA VAL A 286 -22.80 -11.35 -25.83
C VAL A 286 -22.37 -10.88 -24.44
N VAL A 287 -22.73 -11.68 -23.44
CA VAL A 287 -22.28 -11.52 -22.06
C VAL A 287 -21.33 -12.67 -21.74
N ALA A 288 -20.06 -12.35 -21.48
CA ALA A 288 -19.00 -13.29 -21.15
C ALA A 288 -18.62 -13.14 -19.67
N GLY A 289 -19.35 -13.84 -18.79
CA GLY A 289 -19.07 -13.88 -17.36
C GLY A 289 -19.31 -12.56 -16.60
N HIS A 290 -19.90 -11.56 -17.25
CA HIS A 290 -20.07 -10.22 -16.71
C HIS A 290 -21.34 -10.09 -15.85
N LEU A 291 -21.19 -9.44 -14.71
CA LEU A 291 -22.26 -9.09 -13.77
C LEU A 291 -22.02 -7.65 -13.28
N PRO A 292 -23.08 -6.85 -13.06
CA PRO A 292 -24.49 -7.16 -13.33
C PRO A 292 -24.81 -7.27 -14.83
N LEU A 293 -25.94 -7.89 -15.14
CA LEU A 293 -26.39 -8.04 -16.53
C LEU A 293 -26.75 -6.67 -17.15
N PRO A 294 -26.75 -6.55 -18.49
CA PRO A 294 -27.11 -5.30 -19.15
C PRO A 294 -28.55 -4.90 -18.81
N VAL A 295 -28.78 -3.60 -18.59
CA VAL A 295 -30.10 -3.07 -18.21
C VAL A 295 -30.71 -2.33 -19.39
N LEU A 296 -31.95 -2.66 -19.73
CA LEU A 296 -32.72 -1.93 -20.73
C LEU A 296 -33.84 -1.14 -20.04
N LEU A 297 -33.82 0.18 -20.20
CA LEU A 297 -34.83 1.11 -19.75
C LEU A 297 -35.74 1.50 -20.91
N THR A 298 -37.03 1.20 -20.79
CA THR A 298 -38.06 1.56 -21.78
C THR A 298 -39.31 2.05 -21.09
N ASN A 299 -39.89 3.17 -21.55
CA ASN A 299 -41.11 3.75 -20.96
C ASN A 299 -41.03 3.93 -19.42
N GLY A 300 -39.85 4.30 -18.90
CA GLY A 300 -39.63 4.49 -17.46
C GLY A 300 -39.53 3.21 -16.63
N LYS A 301 -39.44 2.03 -17.25
CA LYS A 301 -39.20 0.75 -16.56
C LYS A 301 -37.89 0.11 -16.96
N ALA A 302 -37.06 -0.23 -15.98
CA ALA A 302 -35.78 -0.91 -16.17
C ALA A 302 -35.94 -2.43 -16.03
N ARG A 303 -35.23 -3.19 -16.87
CA ARG A 303 -35.13 -4.64 -16.75
C ARG A 303 -33.75 -5.13 -17.14
N PHE A 304 -33.27 -6.19 -16.49
CA PHE A 304 -32.08 -6.91 -16.93
C PHE A 304 -32.36 -7.67 -18.23
N LEU A 305 -31.36 -7.69 -19.10
CA LEU A 305 -31.30 -8.51 -20.29
C LEU A 305 -30.73 -9.89 -19.94
N GLU A 306 -31.17 -10.92 -20.66
CA GLU A 306 -30.68 -12.28 -20.44
C GLU A 306 -29.32 -12.48 -21.10
N GLY A 307 -28.39 -13.11 -20.40
CA GLY A 307 -27.09 -13.42 -20.97
C GLY A 307 -26.34 -14.37 -20.06
N SER A 308 -25.69 -15.35 -20.66
CA SER A 308 -24.77 -16.22 -19.93
C SER A 308 -23.62 -16.61 -20.83
N GLY A 309 -22.42 -16.59 -20.26
CA GLY A 309 -21.20 -16.94 -20.95
C GLY A 309 -20.08 -17.11 -19.95
N LYS A 310 -19.04 -17.82 -20.37
CA LYS A 310 -17.86 -17.99 -19.53
C LYS A 310 -16.99 -16.72 -19.59
N PRO A 311 -16.26 -16.35 -18.53
CA PRO A 311 -15.25 -15.31 -18.61
C PRO A 311 -14.18 -15.65 -19.65
N ILE A 312 -13.61 -14.62 -20.26
CA ILE A 312 -12.61 -14.72 -21.32
C ILE A 312 -11.23 -14.85 -20.68
N GLY A 313 -10.39 -15.73 -21.22
CA GLY A 313 -9.03 -16.00 -20.72
C GLY A 313 -8.91 -17.19 -19.75
N LEU A 314 -10.02 -17.74 -19.26
CA LEU A 314 -9.98 -18.86 -18.28
C LEU A 314 -10.02 -20.24 -18.93
N PHE A 315 -10.70 -20.39 -20.07
CA PHE A 315 -11.01 -21.70 -20.63
C PHE A 315 -10.59 -21.77 -22.10
N GLU A 316 -9.74 -22.75 -22.42
CA GLU A 316 -9.46 -23.13 -23.80
C GLU A 316 -10.74 -23.65 -24.48
N GLY A 317 -11.03 -23.16 -25.69
CA GLY A 317 -12.22 -23.57 -26.44
C GLY A 317 -13.56 -23.14 -25.82
N ALA A 318 -13.56 -22.06 -25.03
CA ALA A 318 -14.81 -21.43 -24.57
C ALA A 318 -15.72 -21.08 -25.76
N LYS A 319 -17.02 -21.27 -25.57
CA LYS A 319 -18.05 -20.92 -26.55
C LYS A 319 -19.02 -19.95 -25.92
N TRP A 320 -19.43 -18.96 -26.70
CA TRP A 320 -20.42 -17.98 -26.34
C TRP A 320 -21.59 -18.05 -27.31
N GLU A 321 -22.75 -17.55 -26.88
CA GLU A 321 -23.95 -17.46 -27.70
C GLU A 321 -24.32 -15.99 -27.86
N VAL A 322 -24.68 -15.61 -29.09
CA VAL A 322 -25.13 -14.25 -29.40
C VAL A 322 -26.62 -14.18 -29.14
N THR A 323 -27.02 -13.23 -28.30
CA THR A 323 -28.43 -12.96 -28.04
C THR A 323 -28.90 -11.82 -28.94
N GLN A 324 -29.99 -12.05 -29.65
CA GLN A 324 -30.63 -11.05 -30.49
C GLN A 324 -31.87 -10.48 -29.78
N LEU A 325 -31.99 -9.15 -29.77
CA LEU A 325 -33.14 -8.44 -29.21
C LEU A 325 -33.64 -7.38 -30.20
N ASP A 326 -34.94 -7.35 -30.45
CA ASP A 326 -35.57 -6.25 -31.17
C ASP A 326 -35.68 -5.03 -30.24
N LEU A 327 -35.05 -3.92 -30.61
CA LEU A 327 -35.11 -2.69 -29.84
C LEU A 327 -36.43 -1.95 -30.13
N PRO A 328 -36.99 -1.25 -29.14
CA PRO A 328 -38.18 -0.43 -29.36
C PRO A 328 -37.88 0.70 -30.34
N TYR A 329 -38.88 1.09 -31.13
CA TYR A 329 -38.75 2.17 -32.12
C TYR A 329 -38.73 3.57 -31.50
N GLY A 330 -39.16 3.74 -30.25
CA GLY A 330 -39.14 5.00 -29.52
C GLY A 330 -37.90 5.16 -28.62
N ASP A 331 -38.01 6.01 -27.61
CA ASP A 331 -36.92 6.27 -26.66
C ASP A 331 -36.59 5.03 -25.82
N PHE A 332 -35.30 4.74 -25.72
CA PHE A 332 -34.77 3.72 -24.82
C PHE A 332 -33.37 4.09 -24.36
N SER A 333 -32.99 3.54 -23.21
CA SER A 333 -31.62 3.60 -22.69
C SER A 333 -31.13 2.18 -22.41
N LEU A 334 -29.99 1.81 -22.99
CA LEU A 334 -29.26 0.59 -22.68
C LEU A 334 -28.09 0.94 -21.77
N LEU A 335 -28.03 0.31 -20.60
CA LEU A 335 -27.00 0.56 -19.60
C LEU A 335 -26.18 -0.70 -19.31
N LEU A 336 -24.89 -0.47 -19.07
CA LEU A 336 -23.90 -1.46 -18.65
C LEU A 336 -23.18 -0.93 -17.42
N PHE A 337 -22.91 -1.82 -16.46
CA PHE A 337 -22.22 -1.49 -15.22
C PHE A 337 -21.16 -2.54 -14.93
N SER A 338 -20.01 -2.15 -14.40
CA SER A 338 -19.09 -3.10 -13.79
C SER A 338 -19.65 -3.60 -12.45
N ASP A 339 -19.07 -4.68 -11.93
CA ASP A 339 -19.44 -5.27 -10.65
C ASP A 339 -19.20 -4.34 -9.47
N GLY A 340 -18.23 -3.42 -9.56
CA GLY A 340 -17.97 -2.41 -8.53
C GLY A 340 -19.19 -1.56 -8.16
N ILE A 341 -20.16 -1.35 -9.06
CA ILE A 341 -21.41 -0.64 -8.70
C ILE A 341 -22.22 -1.41 -7.64
N LEU A 342 -22.17 -2.74 -7.67
CA LEU A 342 -22.89 -3.59 -6.73
C LEU A 342 -22.22 -3.56 -5.36
N GLU A 343 -20.89 -3.38 -5.30
CA GLU A 343 -20.16 -3.29 -4.04
C GLU A 343 -20.54 -2.05 -3.23
N LEU A 344 -20.94 -0.97 -3.90
CA LEU A 344 -21.40 0.26 -3.26
C LEU A 344 -22.80 0.15 -2.64
N ILE A 345 -23.57 -0.86 -3.02
CA ILE A 345 -24.91 -1.07 -2.49
C ILE A 345 -24.83 -1.82 -1.15
N GLU A 346 -25.35 -1.22 -0.08
CA GLU A 346 -25.29 -1.75 1.29
C GLU A 346 -26.00 -3.10 1.49
N GLU A 347 -26.94 -3.44 0.61
CA GLU A 347 -27.71 -4.69 0.70
C GLU A 347 -26.81 -5.92 0.67
N LYS A 348 -27.13 -6.96 1.45
CA LYS A 348 -26.26 -8.16 1.55
C LYS A 348 -26.50 -9.19 0.46
N GLU A 349 -27.73 -9.28 -0.04
CA GLU A 349 -28.12 -10.27 -1.04
C GLU A 349 -28.01 -9.67 -2.45
N LEU A 350 -27.41 -10.43 -3.38
CA LEU A 350 -27.22 -9.99 -4.76
C LEU A 350 -28.54 -9.56 -5.42
N ILE A 351 -29.62 -10.29 -5.16
CA ILE A 351 -30.95 -10.00 -5.71
C ILE A 351 -31.45 -8.62 -5.24
N ALA A 352 -31.26 -8.30 -3.95
CA ALA A 352 -31.65 -7.00 -3.41
C ALA A 352 -30.79 -5.86 -3.98
N LYS A 353 -29.49 -6.10 -4.21
CA LYS A 353 -28.60 -5.16 -4.89
C LYS A 353 -29.08 -4.86 -6.31
N GLU A 354 -29.38 -5.91 -7.07
CA GLU A 354 -29.90 -5.80 -8.45
C GLU A 354 -31.24 -5.05 -8.51
N GLU A 355 -32.17 -5.33 -7.60
CA GLU A 355 -33.45 -4.61 -7.51
C GLU A 355 -33.29 -3.12 -7.18
N LEU A 356 -32.31 -2.76 -6.34
CA LEU A 356 -32.00 -1.36 -6.07
C LEU A 356 -31.36 -0.71 -7.29
N LEU A 357 -30.43 -1.38 -7.97
CA LEU A 357 -29.80 -0.87 -9.19
C LEU A 357 -30.85 -0.53 -10.26
N LEU A 358 -31.84 -1.40 -10.48
CA LEU A 358 -32.95 -1.11 -11.40
C LEU A 358 -33.72 0.15 -11.01
N ARG A 359 -34.03 0.33 -9.73
CA ARG A 359 -34.71 1.54 -9.22
C ARG A 359 -33.88 2.81 -9.47
N VAL A 360 -32.57 2.76 -9.23
CA VAL A 360 -31.65 3.87 -9.51
C VAL A 360 -31.65 4.21 -11.01
N VAL A 361 -31.67 3.20 -11.89
CA VAL A 361 -31.75 3.41 -13.34
C VAL A 361 -33.09 4.06 -13.76
N GLU A 362 -34.20 3.67 -13.12
CA GLU A 362 -35.51 4.27 -13.36
C GLU A 362 -35.57 5.74 -12.90
N GLU A 363 -35.04 6.04 -11.72
CA GLU A 363 -35.02 7.40 -11.16
C GLU A 363 -34.12 8.34 -11.95
N SER A 364 -32.96 7.86 -12.40
CA SER A 364 -32.00 8.62 -13.21
C SER A 364 -32.37 8.78 -14.68
N GLN A 365 -33.43 8.11 -15.16
CA GLN A 365 -33.83 8.06 -16.57
C GLN A 365 -32.67 7.64 -17.51
N GLY A 366 -31.71 6.87 -16.98
CA GLY A 366 -30.54 6.39 -17.72
C GLY A 366 -29.42 7.41 -17.92
N HIS A 367 -29.43 8.56 -17.24
CA HIS A 367 -28.32 9.51 -17.26
C HIS A 367 -27.17 9.06 -16.33
N VAL A 368 -25.95 8.96 -16.86
CA VAL A 368 -24.79 8.45 -16.11
C VAL A 368 -24.46 9.32 -14.90
N ASP A 369 -24.44 10.64 -15.06
CA ASP A 369 -24.13 11.57 -13.95
C ASP A 369 -25.10 11.42 -12.79
N SER A 370 -26.40 11.29 -13.10
CA SER A 370 -27.43 11.10 -12.08
C SER A 370 -27.31 9.77 -11.36
N ILE A 371 -26.93 8.69 -12.04
CA ILE A 371 -26.68 7.39 -11.40
C ILE A 371 -25.53 7.50 -10.40
N ILE A 372 -24.42 8.12 -10.82
CA ILE A 372 -23.22 8.29 -9.97
C ILE A 372 -23.53 9.16 -8.75
N ASP A 373 -24.34 10.20 -8.92
CA ASP A 373 -24.75 11.07 -7.82
C ASP A 373 -25.70 10.35 -6.84
N ILE A 374 -26.62 9.50 -7.33
CA ILE A 374 -27.55 8.72 -6.49
C ILE A 374 -26.83 7.63 -5.69
N VAL A 375 -25.81 6.99 -6.27
CA VAL A 375 -25.01 5.95 -5.61
C VAL A 375 -23.90 6.56 -4.73
N GLU A 376 -23.85 7.89 -4.63
CA GLU A 376 -22.89 8.66 -3.82
C GLU A 376 -21.40 8.32 -4.06
N VAL A 377 -21.06 7.83 -5.26
CA VAL A 377 -19.70 7.36 -5.58
C VAL A 377 -18.64 8.44 -5.35
N LYS A 378 -19.02 9.72 -5.53
CA LYS A 378 -18.13 10.88 -5.37
C LYS A 378 -17.77 11.22 -3.91
N ASN A 379 -18.48 10.67 -2.93
CA ASN A 379 -18.28 10.96 -1.51
C ASN A 379 -17.38 9.93 -0.79
N ILE A 380 -16.92 8.89 -1.50
CA ILE A 380 -16.15 7.78 -0.95
C ILE A 380 -14.65 8.04 -1.18
N GLU A 381 -13.84 8.01 -0.12
CA GLU A 381 -12.39 8.26 -0.21
C GLU A 381 -11.62 7.10 -0.87
N GLU A 382 -12.03 5.86 -0.64
CA GLU A 382 -11.46 4.65 -1.25
C GLU A 382 -12.59 3.71 -1.68
N LEU A 383 -12.72 3.46 -2.98
CA LEU A 383 -13.69 2.51 -3.51
C LEU A 383 -13.15 1.07 -3.33
N PRO A 384 -14.03 0.11 -2.99
CA PRO A 384 -13.60 -1.27 -2.82
C PRO A 384 -13.20 -1.93 -4.15
N ASP A 385 -13.83 -1.53 -5.26
CA ASP A 385 -13.48 -1.93 -6.62
C ASP A 385 -13.74 -0.80 -7.64
N ASP A 386 -13.31 -0.99 -8.88
CA ASP A 386 -13.49 -0.04 -9.97
C ASP A 386 -14.96 0.06 -10.39
N VAL A 387 -15.42 1.30 -10.66
CA VAL A 387 -16.80 1.56 -11.04
C VAL A 387 -16.85 2.13 -12.44
N ALA A 388 -17.43 1.39 -13.37
CA ALA A 388 -17.62 1.78 -14.75
C ALA A 388 -19.11 1.73 -15.12
N VAL A 389 -19.58 2.79 -15.78
CA VAL A 389 -20.97 2.91 -16.23
C VAL A 389 -20.97 3.38 -17.68
N LEU A 390 -21.69 2.67 -18.54
CA LEU A 390 -21.96 3.05 -19.93
C LEU A 390 -23.47 3.13 -20.14
N SER A 391 -23.94 4.23 -20.70
CA SER A 391 -25.32 4.45 -21.12
C SER A 391 -25.38 4.79 -22.59
N ILE A 392 -26.20 4.05 -23.35
CA ILE A 392 -26.48 4.27 -24.76
C ILE A 392 -27.96 4.59 -24.89
N ARG A 393 -28.26 5.83 -25.25
CA ARG A 393 -29.62 6.35 -25.28
C ARG A 393 -30.01 6.68 -26.71
N LYS A 394 -31.20 6.23 -27.11
CA LYS A 394 -31.81 6.67 -28.36
C LYS A 394 -32.84 7.74 -28.03
N VAL A 395 -32.71 8.90 -28.67
CA VAL A 395 -33.63 10.03 -28.52
C VAL A 395 -34.31 10.26 -29.87
N VAL A 396 -35.64 10.07 -29.93
CA VAL A 396 -36.43 10.13 -31.18
C VAL A 396 -37.21 11.42 -31.29
#